data_AF-A0A0L1KPV3-F1
#
_entry.id   AF-A0A0L1KPV3-F1
#
_cell.length_a   1.000
_cell.length_b   1.000
_cell.length_c   1.000
_cell.angle_alpha   90.00
_cell.angle_beta   90.00
_cell.angle_gamma   90.00
#
_symmetry.space_group_name_H-M   'P 1'
#
loop_
_entity.id
_entity.type
_entity.pdbx_description
1 polymer ?
#
loop_
_entity_poly.entity_id
_entity_poly.type
_entity_poly.pdbx_seq_one_letter_code
_entity_poly.pdbx_strand_id
1 'polypeptide(L)'
;MELFIFELNEPEKICGNREDPVDVCEWEGVNCNADGEVEDFKWGYKHQAGTLGFKFLPCTMKTLRMSWNALSGTIQLADLPEKMEVVELDLNQLAGSLNLDSLPATVRELGLSSNEFTGKVSLEKLPKGLEVLSLLDNQLTGTICLTSLPPALKTLNLGRNYLEGSLDLTHDCQSP
;
A
#
# COMPACT_ATOMS: atom_id res chain seq x y z
N MET A 1 0.57 3.27 -22.75
CA MET A 1 0.59 2.95 -21.32
C MET A 1 0.89 4.27 -20.62
N GLU A 2 -0.08 4.85 -19.90
CA GLU A 2 0.20 6.03 -19.07
C GLU A 2 1.11 5.57 -17.93
N LEU A 3 2.31 6.15 -17.84
CA LEU A 3 3.33 5.66 -16.92
C LEU A 3 3.01 6.17 -15.51
N PHE A 4 2.82 5.25 -14.56
CA PHE A 4 2.47 5.52 -13.16
C PHE A 4 3.45 6.46 -12.43
N ILE A 5 4.66 6.65 -12.96
CA ILE A 5 5.69 7.51 -12.37
C ILE A 5 5.50 9.01 -12.66
N PHE A 6 4.60 9.41 -13.56
CA PHE A 6 4.48 10.82 -13.95
C PHE A 6 3.82 11.71 -12.91
N GLU A 7 3.21 11.12 -11.88
CA GLU A 7 2.75 11.84 -10.69
C GLU A 7 3.85 12.05 -9.65
N LEU A 8 5.03 11.47 -9.87
CA LEU A 8 6.22 11.70 -9.07
C LEU A 8 6.95 12.95 -9.55
N ASN A 9 7.62 13.63 -8.63
CA ASN A 9 8.56 14.69 -8.96
C ASN A 9 9.83 14.08 -9.59
N GLU A 10 10.47 14.76 -10.53
CA GLU A 10 11.70 14.27 -11.16
C GLU A 10 11.62 12.81 -11.71
N PRO A 11 10.56 12.44 -12.47
CA PRO A 11 10.38 11.08 -13.00
C PRO A 11 11.56 10.64 -13.89
N GLU A 12 12.33 11.58 -14.45
CA GLU A 12 13.57 11.33 -15.19
C GLU A 12 14.63 10.59 -14.37
N LYS A 13 14.58 10.64 -13.03
CA LYS A 13 15.46 9.81 -12.18
C LYS A 13 15.17 8.31 -12.30
N ILE A 14 13.94 7.97 -12.73
CA ILE A 14 13.49 6.59 -12.90
C ILE A 14 13.63 6.18 -14.38
N CYS A 15 13.09 6.99 -15.29
CA CYS A 15 13.01 6.66 -16.71
C CYS A 15 14.18 7.18 -17.58
N GLY A 16 15.13 7.91 -16.99
CA GLY A 16 16.26 8.54 -17.67
C GLY A 16 15.88 9.80 -18.44
N ASN A 17 14.88 9.71 -19.34
CA ASN A 17 14.37 10.85 -20.10
C ASN A 17 12.83 10.79 -20.16
N ARG A 18 12.18 11.90 -19.84
CA ARG A 18 10.72 12.01 -19.82
C ARG A 18 10.09 12.01 -21.22
N GLU A 19 10.78 12.58 -22.22
CA GLU A 19 10.28 12.72 -23.59
C GLU A 19 10.61 11.51 -24.47
N ASP A 20 11.67 10.79 -24.13
CA ASP A 20 12.14 9.59 -24.82
C ASP A 20 12.65 8.57 -23.78
N PRO A 21 11.74 7.98 -22.98
CA PRO A 21 12.14 7.03 -21.96
C PRO A 21 12.72 5.78 -22.59
N VAL A 22 13.79 5.26 -21.99
CA VAL A 22 14.29 3.92 -22.32
C VAL A 22 13.20 2.88 -22.03
N ASP A 23 13.38 1.65 -22.52
CA ASP A 23 12.44 0.56 -22.25
C ASP A 23 12.12 0.49 -20.74
N VAL A 24 10.84 0.37 -20.40
CA VAL A 24 10.37 0.39 -19.00
C VAL A 24 11.06 -0.67 -18.16
N CYS A 25 11.45 -1.79 -18.78
CA CYS A 25 12.14 -2.89 -18.11
C CYS A 25 13.63 -2.60 -17.86
N GLU A 26 14.18 -1.51 -18.41
CA GLU A 26 15.54 -1.02 -18.13
C GLU A 26 15.56 0.06 -17.05
N TRP A 27 14.40 0.54 -16.59
CA TRP A 27 14.32 1.56 -15.56
C TRP A 27 14.87 1.05 -14.24
N GLU A 28 15.59 1.91 -13.53
CA GLU A 28 16.09 1.55 -12.20
C GLU A 28 14.90 1.23 -11.28
N GLY A 29 14.97 0.08 -10.61
CA GLY A 29 13.95 -0.36 -9.67
C GLY A 29 12.72 -1.02 -10.30
N VAL A 30 12.62 -1.12 -11.62
CA VAL A 30 11.58 -1.90 -12.30
C VAL A 30 12.07 -3.32 -12.59
N ASN A 31 11.24 -4.32 -12.30
CA ASN A 31 11.41 -5.67 -12.85
C ASN A 31 10.19 -6.04 -13.68
N CYS A 32 10.44 -6.63 -14.85
CA CYS A 32 9.40 -7.15 -15.73
C CYS A 32 9.32 -8.68 -15.67
N ASN A 33 8.13 -9.20 -15.96
CA ASN A 33 7.90 -10.64 -16.11
C ASN A 33 8.47 -11.17 -17.46
N ALA A 34 8.29 -12.47 -17.72
CA ALA A 34 8.77 -13.11 -18.94
C ALA A 34 8.15 -12.56 -20.24
N ASP A 35 7.00 -11.88 -20.13
CA ASP A 35 6.28 -11.25 -21.24
C ASP A 35 6.70 -9.78 -21.47
N GLY A 36 7.65 -9.26 -20.67
CA GLY A 36 8.12 -7.88 -20.75
C GLY A 36 7.19 -6.86 -20.09
N GLU A 37 6.28 -7.29 -19.22
CA GLU A 37 5.35 -6.42 -18.51
C GLU A 37 5.83 -6.15 -17.08
N VAL A 38 5.66 -4.92 -16.60
CA VAL A 38 6.08 -4.51 -15.26
C VAL A 38 5.38 -5.36 -14.19
N GLU A 39 6.18 -6.03 -13.36
CA GLU A 39 5.70 -6.91 -12.29
C GLU A 39 6.09 -6.35 -10.91
N ASP A 40 7.27 -5.78 -10.77
CA ASP A 40 7.73 -5.17 -9.52
C ASP A 40 8.25 -3.75 -9.73
N PHE A 41 7.97 -2.88 -8.76
CA PHE A 41 8.63 -1.58 -8.66
C PHE A 41 9.17 -1.34 -7.26
N LYS A 42 10.45 -0.99 -7.17
CA LYS A 42 11.17 -0.71 -5.91
C LYS A 42 11.93 0.61 -6.03
N TRP A 43 11.47 1.61 -5.28
CA TRP A 43 12.03 2.96 -5.31
C TRP A 43 12.11 3.60 -3.93
N GLY A 44 12.56 2.86 -2.93
CA GLY A 44 12.67 3.37 -1.56
C GLY A 44 13.96 4.16 -1.29
N TYR A 45 13.94 5.00 -0.26
CA TYR A 45 15.09 5.80 0.21
C TYR A 45 15.63 6.82 -0.83
N LYS A 46 14.74 7.38 -1.67
CA LYS A 46 15.13 8.28 -2.78
C LYS A 46 14.76 9.74 -2.54
N HIS A 47 14.19 10.07 -1.37
CA HIS A 47 13.58 11.39 -1.10
C HIS A 47 12.53 11.80 -2.14
N GLN A 48 11.88 10.80 -2.74
CA GLN A 48 10.95 10.99 -3.84
C GLN A 48 9.69 11.71 -3.36
N ALA A 49 9.39 12.88 -3.91
CA ALA A 49 8.14 13.60 -3.67
C ALA A 49 7.14 13.36 -4.81
N GLY A 50 5.87 13.72 -4.59
CA GLY A 50 4.77 13.56 -5.56
C GLY A 50 3.61 12.77 -4.98
N THR A 51 2.70 12.31 -5.85
CA THR A 51 1.50 11.55 -5.49
C THR A 51 1.48 10.16 -6.13
N LEU A 52 0.63 9.27 -5.62
CA LEU A 52 0.43 7.93 -6.18
C LEU A 52 -1.03 7.70 -6.59
N GLY A 53 -1.29 7.71 -7.89
CA GLY A 53 -2.55 7.30 -8.49
C GLY A 53 -2.52 5.81 -8.83
N PHE A 54 -3.03 4.96 -7.94
CA PHE A 54 -3.03 3.50 -8.13
C PHE A 54 -3.73 3.04 -9.41
N LYS A 55 -4.71 3.79 -9.91
CA LYS A 55 -5.37 3.55 -11.21
C LYS A 55 -4.42 3.53 -12.42
N PHE A 56 -3.23 4.11 -12.29
CA PHE A 56 -2.21 4.13 -13.33
C PHE A 56 -1.21 2.97 -13.20
N LEU A 57 -1.29 2.17 -12.13
CA LEU A 57 -0.40 1.03 -11.95
C LEU A 57 -0.68 -0.03 -13.03
N PRO A 58 0.37 -0.67 -13.58
CA PRO A 58 0.22 -1.79 -14.50
C PRO A 58 -0.63 -2.92 -13.88
N CYS A 59 -1.60 -3.45 -14.64
CA CYS A 59 -2.47 -4.53 -14.16
C CYS A 59 -1.72 -5.83 -13.81
N THR A 60 -0.48 -5.95 -14.29
CA THR A 60 0.44 -7.08 -14.07
C THR A 60 1.28 -6.95 -12.80
N MET A 61 1.31 -5.75 -12.20
CA MET A 61 2.13 -5.46 -11.03
C MET A 61 1.69 -6.30 -9.83
N LYS A 62 2.67 -6.93 -9.19
CA LYS A 62 2.53 -7.72 -7.96
C LYS A 62 3.16 -7.02 -6.76
N THR A 63 4.19 -6.21 -6.99
CA THR A 63 4.91 -5.56 -5.90
C THR A 63 5.11 -4.08 -6.15
N LEU A 64 4.71 -3.26 -5.17
CA LEU A 64 5.06 -1.85 -5.07
C LEU A 64 5.79 -1.57 -3.75
N ARG A 65 7.06 -1.16 -3.81
CA ARG A 65 7.85 -0.75 -2.65
C ARG A 65 8.40 0.66 -2.84
N MET A 66 7.86 1.63 -2.12
CA MET A 66 8.33 3.01 -2.15
C MET A 66 8.48 3.62 -0.75
N SER A 67 8.82 2.79 0.23
CA SER A 67 9.05 3.23 1.61
C SER A 67 10.23 4.21 1.71
N TRP A 68 10.25 5.05 2.74
CA TRP A 68 11.29 6.06 2.99
C TRP A 68 11.41 7.10 1.87
N ASN A 69 10.30 7.76 1.56
CA ASN A 69 10.24 8.84 0.59
C ASN A 69 9.47 10.04 1.16
N ALA A 70 9.13 11.00 0.31
CA ALA A 70 8.32 12.17 0.63
C ALA A 70 7.01 12.16 -0.17
N LEU A 71 6.45 10.98 -0.44
CA LEU A 71 5.19 10.83 -1.16
C LEU A 71 4.05 11.40 -0.31
N SER A 72 3.14 12.11 -0.96
CA SER A 72 2.05 12.83 -0.30
C SER A 72 0.73 12.61 -1.03
N GLY A 73 -0.34 13.20 -0.51
CA GLY A 73 -1.69 13.04 -1.05
C GLY A 73 -2.37 11.77 -0.55
N THR A 74 -3.39 11.31 -1.26
CA THR A 74 -4.24 10.19 -0.84
C THR A 74 -4.09 9.00 -1.77
N ILE A 75 -4.28 7.79 -1.24
CA ILE A 75 -4.31 6.55 -2.03
C ILE A 75 -5.70 5.91 -2.00
N GLN A 76 -6.09 5.27 -3.10
CA GLN A 76 -7.36 4.54 -3.23
C GLN A 76 -7.05 3.05 -3.34
N LEU A 77 -7.16 2.31 -2.23
CA LEU A 77 -6.84 0.87 -2.21
C LEU A 77 -7.68 0.04 -3.19
N ALA A 78 -8.88 0.51 -3.53
CA ALA A 78 -9.76 -0.11 -4.53
C ALA A 78 -9.19 -0.08 -5.96
N ASP A 79 -8.25 0.83 -6.25
CA ASP A 79 -7.62 0.97 -7.56
C ASP A 79 -6.37 0.08 -7.70
N LEU A 80 -6.02 -0.71 -6.67
CA LEU A 80 -4.89 -1.64 -6.75
C LEU A 80 -5.16 -2.73 -7.80
N PRO A 81 -4.15 -3.10 -8.62
CA PRO A 81 -4.24 -4.23 -9.54
C PRO A 81 -4.69 -5.53 -8.84
N GLU A 82 -5.52 -6.32 -9.53
CA GLU A 82 -6.02 -7.61 -8.98
C GLU A 82 -4.93 -8.64 -8.69
N LYS A 83 -3.74 -8.47 -9.28
CA LYS A 83 -2.57 -9.32 -9.05
C LYS A 83 -1.65 -8.80 -7.95
N MET A 84 -1.98 -7.67 -7.32
CA MET A 84 -1.13 -7.06 -6.29
C MET A 84 -0.97 -7.99 -5.09
N GLU A 85 0.26 -8.23 -4.67
CA GLU A 85 0.61 -9.10 -3.53
C GLU A 85 1.24 -8.29 -2.40
N VAL A 86 2.09 -7.31 -2.73
CA VAL A 86 2.87 -6.54 -1.76
C VAL A 86 2.78 -5.04 -2.04
N VAL A 87 2.39 -4.28 -1.03
CA VAL A 87 2.41 -2.82 -1.03
C VAL A 87 3.13 -2.33 0.21
N GLU A 88 4.30 -1.72 0.03
CA GLU A 88 5.10 -1.10 1.10
C GLU A 88 5.31 0.38 0.80
N LEU A 89 4.66 1.23 1.57
CA LEU A 89 4.71 2.70 1.47
C LEU A 89 5.02 3.34 2.84
N ASP A 90 5.65 2.58 3.73
CA ASP A 90 6.01 3.06 5.07
C ASP A 90 6.93 4.29 4.99
N LEU A 91 6.84 5.19 5.98
CA LEU A 91 7.71 6.37 6.09
C LEU A 91 7.58 7.28 4.85
N ASN A 92 6.36 7.78 4.67
CA ASN A 92 5.96 8.79 3.69
C ASN A 92 5.08 9.85 4.39
N GLN A 93 4.44 10.73 3.61
CA GLN A 93 3.52 11.77 4.06
C GLN A 93 2.12 11.54 3.46
N LEU A 94 1.74 10.28 3.22
CA LEU A 94 0.44 9.92 2.66
C LEU A 94 -0.65 10.13 3.70
N ALA A 95 -1.78 10.67 3.26
CA ALA A 95 -2.88 11.06 4.12
C ALA A 95 -4.23 10.56 3.58
N GLY A 96 -5.30 10.91 4.29
CA GLY A 96 -6.66 10.51 3.98
C GLY A 96 -7.08 9.22 4.70
N SER A 97 -8.26 8.71 4.34
CA SER A 97 -8.84 7.52 4.97
C SER A 97 -8.50 6.24 4.23
N LEU A 98 -8.35 5.14 4.96
CA LEU A 98 -8.08 3.82 4.41
C LEU A 98 -9.35 2.96 4.40
N ASN A 99 -9.74 2.48 3.22
CA ASN A 99 -10.80 1.47 3.08
C ASN A 99 -10.18 0.09 2.83
N LEU A 100 -9.85 -0.63 3.91
CA LEU A 100 -9.19 -1.94 3.82
C LEU A 100 -10.09 -3.04 3.24
N ASP A 101 -11.42 -2.87 3.28
CA ASP A 101 -12.38 -3.79 2.67
C ASP A 101 -12.21 -3.89 1.14
N SER A 102 -11.55 -2.91 0.52
CA SER A 102 -11.32 -2.85 -0.93
C SER A 102 -10.00 -3.47 -1.38
N LEU A 103 -9.23 -4.07 -0.46
CA LEU A 103 -7.97 -4.71 -0.82
C LEU A 103 -8.21 -5.91 -1.76
N PRO A 104 -7.40 -6.07 -2.82
CA PRO A 104 -7.44 -7.29 -3.63
C PRO A 104 -7.18 -8.54 -2.78
N ALA A 105 -7.88 -9.62 -3.11
CA ALA A 105 -7.79 -10.88 -2.37
C ALA A 105 -6.38 -11.52 -2.39
N THR A 106 -5.53 -11.10 -3.32
CA THR A 106 -4.14 -11.55 -3.51
C THR A 106 -3.15 -10.87 -2.57
N VAL A 107 -3.52 -9.75 -1.95
CA VAL A 107 -2.59 -8.99 -1.09
C VAL A 107 -2.19 -9.83 0.12
N ARG A 108 -0.88 -9.96 0.32
CA ARG A 108 -0.25 -10.69 1.43
C ARG A 108 0.45 -9.75 2.40
N GLU A 109 0.99 -8.64 1.92
CA GLU A 109 1.74 -7.69 2.74
C GLU A 109 1.28 -6.26 2.45
N LEU A 110 0.86 -5.56 3.51
CA LEU A 110 0.50 -4.16 3.46
C LEU A 110 1.24 -3.38 4.55
N GLY A 111 2.23 -2.59 4.13
CA GLY A 111 3.00 -1.67 4.97
C GLY A 111 2.65 -0.22 4.67
N LEU A 112 2.01 0.46 5.62
CA LEU A 112 1.59 1.85 5.54
C LEU A 112 2.00 2.64 6.81
N SER A 113 3.00 2.13 7.54
CA SER A 113 3.42 2.70 8.82
C SER A 113 4.04 4.08 8.65
N SER A 114 3.99 4.92 9.68
CA SER A 114 4.63 6.24 9.70
C SER A 114 4.21 7.08 8.49
N ASN A 115 2.90 7.31 8.42
CA ASN A 115 2.23 8.18 7.46
C ASN A 115 1.25 9.09 8.23
N GLU A 116 0.40 9.81 7.52
CA GLU A 116 -0.60 10.75 8.05
C GLU A 116 -2.04 10.26 7.81
N PHE A 117 -2.25 8.94 7.72
CA PHE A 117 -3.58 8.38 7.50
C PHE A 117 -4.51 8.66 8.69
N THR A 118 -5.77 9.01 8.38
CA THR A 118 -6.80 9.42 9.35
C THR A 118 -8.09 8.64 9.13
N GLY A 119 -9.12 8.92 9.94
CA GLY A 119 -10.44 8.33 9.79
C GLY A 119 -10.55 6.96 10.45
N LYS A 120 -11.71 6.32 10.30
CA LYS A 120 -12.00 5.02 10.91
C LYS A 120 -11.43 3.90 10.06
N VAL A 121 -10.80 2.92 10.70
CA VAL A 121 -10.33 1.70 10.04
C VAL A 121 -11.06 0.47 10.57
N SER A 122 -11.44 -0.44 9.67
CA SER A 122 -12.01 -1.75 9.99
C SER A 122 -11.07 -2.84 9.51
N LEU A 123 -10.95 -3.93 10.29
CA LEU A 123 -10.15 -5.11 9.96
C LEU A 123 -11.02 -6.33 9.63
N GLU A 124 -12.34 -6.16 9.52
CA GLU A 124 -13.30 -7.27 9.43
C GLU A 124 -13.27 -8.00 8.08
N LYS A 125 -12.84 -7.34 7.01
CA LYS A 125 -12.84 -7.89 5.65
C LYS A 125 -11.47 -7.94 5.00
N LEU A 126 -10.43 -8.13 5.82
CA LEU A 126 -9.08 -8.30 5.30
C LEU A 126 -8.97 -9.56 4.42
N PRO A 127 -8.11 -9.55 3.38
CA PRO A 127 -7.86 -10.72 2.55
C PRO A 127 -7.45 -11.94 3.40
N LYS A 128 -8.01 -13.11 3.11
CA LYS A 128 -7.74 -14.35 3.85
C LYS A 128 -6.25 -14.75 3.84
N GLY A 129 -5.54 -14.36 2.79
CA GLY A 129 -4.10 -14.62 2.61
C GLY A 129 -3.20 -13.51 3.15
N LEU A 130 -3.73 -12.48 3.82
CA LEU A 130 -2.93 -11.40 4.38
C LEU A 130 -2.06 -11.93 5.52
N GLU A 131 -0.75 -11.76 5.39
CA GLU A 131 0.26 -12.22 6.34
C GLU A 131 0.80 -11.07 7.20
N VAL A 132 0.95 -9.88 6.61
CA VAL A 132 1.51 -8.70 7.29
C VAL A 132 0.61 -7.50 7.08
N LEU A 133 0.15 -6.89 8.18
CA LEU A 133 -0.51 -5.59 8.20
C LEU A 133 0.21 -4.65 9.16
N SER A 134 0.79 -3.58 8.62
CA SER A 134 1.46 -2.57 9.42
C SER A 134 0.88 -1.18 9.14
N LEU A 135 0.17 -0.63 10.13
CA LEU A 135 -0.44 0.70 10.14
C LEU A 135 0.10 1.56 11.30
N LEU A 136 1.21 1.12 11.89
CA LEU A 136 1.87 1.77 13.03
C LEU A 136 2.12 3.26 12.75
N ASP A 137 1.96 4.13 13.75
CA ASP A 137 2.34 5.54 13.65
C ASP A 137 1.57 6.28 12.56
N ASN A 138 0.25 6.37 12.77
CA ASN A 138 -0.70 7.10 11.94
C ASN A 138 -1.71 7.81 12.87
N GLN A 139 -2.76 8.40 12.31
CA GLN A 139 -3.83 9.09 13.04
C GLN A 139 -5.18 8.36 12.90
N LEU A 140 -5.13 7.03 12.75
CA LEU A 140 -6.33 6.21 12.54
C LEU A 140 -7.14 6.10 13.83
N THR A 141 -8.46 6.01 13.66
CA THR A 141 -9.46 5.91 14.73
C THR A 141 -10.34 4.69 14.51
N GLY A 142 -11.26 4.44 15.44
CA GLY A 142 -12.24 3.36 15.34
C GLY A 142 -11.93 2.21 16.28
N THR A 143 -12.84 1.23 16.29
CA THR A 143 -12.76 0.04 17.13
C THR A 143 -12.33 -1.15 16.30
N ILE A 144 -11.33 -1.87 16.79
CA ILE A 144 -10.75 -3.00 16.07
C ILE A 144 -11.37 -4.31 16.55
N CYS A 145 -11.99 -5.03 15.63
CA CYS A 145 -12.39 -6.40 15.86
C CYS A 145 -11.25 -7.37 15.59
N LEU A 146 -10.68 -7.97 16.64
CA LEU A 146 -9.56 -8.92 16.48
C LEU A 146 -10.00 -10.37 16.23
N THR A 147 -11.28 -10.69 16.43
CA THR A 147 -11.83 -12.02 16.18
C THR A 147 -12.07 -12.31 14.70
N SER A 148 -12.06 -11.27 13.85
CA SER A 148 -12.20 -11.38 12.38
C SER A 148 -10.86 -11.36 11.62
N LEU A 149 -9.72 -11.47 12.31
CA LEU A 149 -8.41 -11.43 11.64
C LEU A 149 -8.21 -12.64 10.71
N PRO A 150 -7.54 -12.44 9.55
CA PRO A 150 -7.33 -13.52 8.61
C PRO A 150 -6.42 -14.61 9.19
N PRO A 151 -6.66 -15.89 8.86
CA PRO A 151 -5.94 -17.01 9.45
C PRO A 151 -4.46 -17.07 9.05
N ALA A 152 -4.08 -16.41 7.96
CA ALA A 152 -2.70 -16.32 7.50
C ALA A 152 -1.89 -15.23 8.22
N LEU A 153 -2.53 -14.38 9.04
CA LEU A 153 -1.90 -13.21 9.62
C LEU A 153 -0.81 -13.60 10.63
N LYS A 154 0.41 -13.11 10.38
CA LYS A 154 1.59 -13.33 11.21
C LYS A 154 2.01 -12.07 11.95
N THR A 155 1.74 -10.89 11.38
CA THR A 155 2.17 -9.61 11.95
C THR A 155 1.07 -8.57 11.83
N LEU A 156 0.74 -7.95 12.96
CA LEU A 156 -0.25 -6.87 13.05
C LEU A 156 0.33 -5.73 13.89
N ASN A 157 0.67 -4.62 13.24
CA ASN A 157 1.18 -3.42 13.92
C ASN A 157 0.18 -2.28 13.80
N LEU A 158 -0.50 -1.94 14.90
CA LEU A 158 -1.50 -0.87 14.95
C LEU A 158 -1.15 0.23 15.97
N GLY A 159 0.00 0.11 16.64
CA GLY A 159 0.42 1.05 17.68
C GLY A 159 0.54 2.49 17.18
N ARG A 160 0.61 3.44 18.12
CA ARG A 160 0.70 4.88 17.80
C ARG A 160 -0.37 5.33 16.80
N ASN A 161 -1.62 5.02 17.13
CA ASN A 161 -2.82 5.51 16.48
C ASN A 161 -3.80 5.97 17.57
N TYR A 162 -4.94 6.52 17.18
CA TYR A 162 -6.05 6.91 18.07
C TYR A 162 -7.17 5.85 18.07
N LEU A 163 -6.78 4.57 18.05
CA LEU A 163 -7.72 3.46 18.09
C LEU A 163 -8.34 3.35 19.49
N GLU A 164 -9.64 3.08 19.51
CA GLU A 164 -10.45 3.01 20.73
C GLU A 164 -11.12 1.65 20.87
N GLY A 165 -11.64 1.36 22.07
CA GLY A 165 -12.33 0.12 22.38
C GLY A 165 -11.53 -0.80 23.30
N SER A 166 -12.11 -1.94 23.61
CA SER A 166 -11.52 -2.94 24.50
C SER A 166 -10.89 -4.07 23.70
N LEU A 167 -9.78 -4.59 24.23
CA LEU A 167 -9.22 -5.85 23.76
C LEU A 167 -10.12 -7.00 24.23
N ASP A 168 -11.10 -7.39 23.40
CA ASP A 168 -11.91 -8.59 23.63
C ASP A 168 -11.53 -9.66 22.60
N LEU A 169 -10.88 -10.72 23.09
CA LEU A 169 -10.48 -11.89 22.29
C LEU A 169 -11.49 -13.05 22.42
N THR A 170 -12.58 -12.85 23.17
CA THR A 170 -13.52 -13.89 23.57
C THR A 170 -14.86 -13.78 22.88
N HIS A 171 -15.24 -12.59 22.39
CA HIS A 171 -16.48 -12.36 21.68
C HIS A 171 -16.22 -11.93 20.23
N ASP A 172 -16.99 -12.53 19.32
CA ASP A 172 -17.02 -12.10 17.94
C ASP A 172 -17.73 -10.74 17.86
N CYS A 173 -17.09 -9.72 17.27
CA CYS A 173 -17.72 -8.40 17.15
C CYS A 173 -18.86 -8.40 16.12
N GLN A 174 -19.04 -9.51 15.40
CA GLN A 174 -20.18 -9.74 14.52
C GLN A 174 -21.37 -10.39 15.24
N SER A 175 -21.24 -10.74 16.53
CA SER A 175 -22.35 -11.26 17.33
C SER A 175 -23.18 -10.11 17.92
N PRO A 176 -24.52 -10.08 17.71
CA PRO A 176 -25.40 -9.05 18.25
C PRO A 176 -25.56 -9.09 19.78
#